data_AF-A0A7S2SU90-F1
#
_entry.id   AF-A0A7S2SU90-F1
#
_cell.length_a   1.000
_cell.length_b   1.000
_cell.length_c   1.000
_cell.angle_alpha   90.00
_cell.angle_beta   90.00
_cell.angle_gamma   90.00
#
_symmetry.space_group_name_H-M   'P 1'
#
loop_
_entity.id
_entity.type
_entity.pdbx_description
1 polymer ?
#
loop_
_entity_poly.entity_id
_entity_poly.type
_entity_poly.pdbx_seq_one_letter_code
_entity_poly.pdbx_strand_id
1 'polypeptide(L)'
;MSKLSFTVAYSSGEDIDYPARELNVHSPHTVGWQSPRFCDFPQEVGLALSRPSRLSQVQLLSHQSKIATKIELYVGEGGSYSTANWKRLGYLSLADNSQSDYQARELKSVYIDCTGAFLKLLVHKCYLNTHNIYNQVGIVAVNLLGDYVGGPSSGEVGVPAAPFGAVDGGGGGGLGGG
;
A
#
# COMPACT_ATOMS: atom_id res chain seq x y z
N MET A 1 -12.66 3.02 -6.67
CA MET A 1 -11.59 2.27 -5.98
C MET A 1 -10.44 1.99 -6.93
N SER A 2 -9.34 2.71 -6.73
CA SER A 2 -8.07 2.54 -7.45
C SER A 2 -7.01 1.96 -6.51
N LYS A 3 -5.93 1.43 -7.06
CA LYS A 3 -4.72 1.13 -6.28
C LYS A 3 -4.12 2.44 -5.76
N LEU A 4 -3.94 2.53 -4.45
CA LEU A 4 -3.34 3.66 -3.77
C LEU A 4 -1.83 3.49 -3.67
N SER A 5 -1.09 4.57 -3.92
CA SER A 5 0.36 4.59 -3.76
C SER A 5 0.73 4.77 -2.28
N PHE A 6 1.75 4.07 -1.83
CA PHE A 6 2.31 4.21 -0.49
C PHE A 6 3.83 4.05 -0.52
N THR A 7 4.48 4.40 0.58
CA THR A 7 5.87 4.05 0.86
C THR A 7 5.97 3.47 2.27
N VAL A 8 6.95 2.62 2.52
CA VAL A 8 7.29 2.17 3.87
C VAL A 8 7.84 3.36 4.66
N ALA A 9 7.18 3.67 5.77
CA ALA A 9 7.53 4.75 6.68
C ALA A 9 8.24 4.25 7.94
N TYR A 10 8.02 2.98 8.32
CA TYR A 10 8.59 2.40 9.52
C TYR A 10 8.70 0.88 9.41
N SER A 11 9.70 0.32 10.08
CA SER A 11 9.83 -1.11 10.34
C SER A 11 10.48 -1.30 11.71
N SER A 12 9.94 -2.18 12.55
CA SER A 12 10.57 -2.53 13.83
C SER A 12 11.83 -3.37 13.64
N GLY A 13 12.00 -3.99 12.48
CA GLY A 13 13.15 -4.81 12.14
C GLY A 13 13.02 -5.44 10.76
N GLU A 14 14.15 -5.83 10.18
CA GLU A 14 14.20 -6.51 8.88
C GLU A 14 15.36 -7.49 8.80
N ASP A 15 15.21 -8.51 7.95
CA ASP A 15 16.32 -9.31 7.45
C ASP A 15 17.10 -8.49 6.42
N ILE A 16 18.44 -8.57 6.46
CA ILE A 16 19.33 -7.79 5.59
C ILE A 16 19.09 -8.08 4.11
N ASP A 17 18.71 -9.32 3.78
CA ASP A 17 18.45 -9.75 2.41
C ASP A 17 17.02 -9.40 1.95
N TYR A 18 16.13 -9.04 2.89
CA TYR A 18 14.70 -8.82 2.65
C TYR A 18 14.19 -7.56 3.39
N PRO A 19 14.74 -6.37 3.07
CA PRO A 19 14.42 -5.13 3.77
C PRO A 19 12.99 -4.65 3.49
N ALA A 20 12.44 -3.86 4.41
CA ALA A 20 11.05 -3.41 4.33
C ALA A 20 10.76 -2.59 3.06
N ARG A 21 11.77 -1.87 2.55
CA ARG A 21 11.69 -1.09 1.30
C ARG A 21 11.28 -1.92 0.07
N GLU A 22 11.46 -3.24 0.08
CA GLU A 22 11.02 -4.12 -1.00
C GLU A 22 9.49 -4.10 -1.18
N LEU A 23 8.73 -3.74 -0.14
CA LEU A 23 7.27 -3.56 -0.24
C LEU A 23 6.85 -2.36 -1.08
N ASN A 24 7.75 -1.42 -1.36
CA ASN A 24 7.46 -0.24 -2.19
C ASN A 24 7.34 -0.58 -3.67
N VAL A 25 7.88 -1.72 -4.11
CA VAL A 25 8.01 -2.09 -5.52
C VAL A 25 7.20 -3.36 -5.79
N HIS A 26 6.29 -3.29 -6.77
CA HIS A 26 5.57 -4.47 -7.26
C HIS A 26 6.18 -4.93 -8.59
N SER A 27 6.91 -6.03 -8.55
CA SER A 27 7.42 -6.72 -9.73
C SER A 27 7.31 -8.24 -9.56
N PRO A 28 7.37 -9.02 -10.65
CA PRO A 28 7.46 -10.48 -10.55
C PRO A 28 8.66 -10.97 -9.73
N HIS A 29 9.69 -10.13 -9.58
CA HIS A 29 10.92 -10.43 -8.85
C HIS A 29 10.93 -9.88 -7.42
N THR A 30 9.88 -9.19 -6.98
CA THR A 30 9.81 -8.65 -5.62
C THR A 30 9.89 -9.79 -4.61
N VAL A 31 10.88 -9.70 -3.73
CA VAL A 31 11.12 -10.67 -2.66
C VAL A 31 10.33 -10.32 -1.39
N GLY A 32 10.00 -9.03 -1.23
CA GLY A 32 9.24 -8.49 -0.10
C GLY A 32 10.06 -8.36 1.18
N TRP A 33 9.35 -8.07 2.26
CA TRP A 33 9.92 -7.90 3.59
C TRP A 33 9.93 -9.21 4.38
N GLN A 34 10.98 -9.41 5.17
CA GLN A 34 11.00 -10.42 6.23
C GLN A 34 11.50 -9.81 7.53
N SER A 35 10.96 -10.29 8.66
CA SER A 35 11.43 -9.88 9.99
C SER A 35 12.88 -10.33 10.23
N PRO A 36 13.58 -9.76 11.24
CA PRO A 36 14.86 -10.31 11.68
C PRO A 36 14.74 -11.78 12.07
N ARG A 37 15.83 -12.54 11.93
CA ARG A 37 15.91 -13.92 12.41
C ARG A 37 15.77 -13.95 13.92
N PHE A 38 14.97 -14.88 14.45
CA PHE A 38 14.69 -15.02 15.88
C PHE A 38 14.21 -13.73 16.55
N CYS A 39 13.44 -12.90 15.84
CA CYS A 39 12.91 -11.67 16.38
C CYS A 39 11.89 -11.91 17.51
N ASP A 40 11.78 -10.95 18.42
CA ASP A 40 10.66 -10.87 19.34
C ASP A 40 9.38 -10.51 18.57
N PHE A 41 8.24 -10.99 19.04
CA PHE A 41 6.94 -10.66 18.45
C PHE A 41 6.12 -9.75 19.37
N PRO A 42 5.28 -8.87 18.81
CA PRO A 42 5.04 -8.66 17.37
C PRO A 42 6.08 -7.78 16.68
N GLN A 43 6.15 -7.88 15.35
CA GLN A 43 6.90 -6.96 14.48
C GLN A 43 5.95 -5.94 13.84
N GLU A 44 6.40 -4.72 13.64
CA GLU A 44 5.61 -3.62 13.09
C GLU A 44 6.14 -3.19 11.71
N VAL A 45 5.25 -3.08 10.73
CA VAL A 45 5.53 -2.46 9.43
C VAL A 45 4.54 -1.33 9.20
N GLY A 46 5.08 -0.14 8.96
CA GLY A 46 4.35 1.09 8.74
C GLY A 46 4.37 1.55 7.30
N LEU A 47 3.19 1.80 6.73
CA LEU A 47 3.02 2.30 5.37
C LEU A 47 2.44 3.71 5.42
N ALA A 48 3.08 4.67 4.76
CA ALA A 48 2.56 6.01 4.53
C ALA A 48 1.91 6.06 3.15
N LEU A 49 0.63 6.43 3.11
CA LEU A 49 -0.06 6.72 1.86
C LEU A 49 0.53 7.99 1.24
N SER A 50 0.61 8.04 -0.09
CA SER A 50 1.10 9.23 -0.80
C SER A 50 0.29 10.48 -0.50
N ARG A 51 -1.01 10.30 -0.21
CA ARG A 51 -1.97 11.31 0.20
C ARG A 51 -3.01 10.70 1.15
N PRO A 52 -3.67 11.50 2.00
CA PRO A 52 -4.82 11.05 2.77
C PRO A 52 -5.85 10.37 1.86
N SER A 53 -6.24 9.15 2.22
CA SER A 53 -7.09 8.31 1.38
C SER A 53 -8.13 7.60 2.22
N ARG A 54 -9.30 7.34 1.61
CA ARG A 54 -10.27 6.39 2.13
C ARG A 54 -9.85 5.00 1.67
N LEU A 55 -9.34 4.19 2.59
CA LEU A 55 -9.01 2.79 2.37
C LEU A 55 -10.28 1.96 2.38
N SER A 56 -10.42 1.12 1.36
CA SER A 56 -11.58 0.24 1.19
C SER A 56 -11.20 -1.25 1.18
N GLN A 57 -9.97 -1.56 0.78
CA GLN A 57 -9.47 -2.93 0.77
C GLN A 57 -7.96 -2.97 0.98
N VAL A 58 -7.50 -3.94 1.76
CA VAL A 58 -6.09 -4.30 1.91
C VAL A 58 -5.92 -5.71 1.36
N GLN A 59 -4.94 -5.88 0.46
CA GLN A 59 -4.52 -7.19 0.00
C GLN A 59 -3.09 -7.45 0.46
N LEU A 60 -2.87 -8.61 1.07
CA LEU A 60 -1.58 -9.03 1.60
C LEU A 60 -1.21 -10.37 1.00
N LEU A 61 -0.05 -10.44 0.35
CA LEU A 61 0.54 -11.69 -0.13
C LEU A 61 1.56 -12.18 0.90
N SER A 62 1.25 -13.27 1.60
CA SER A 62 2.14 -13.86 2.60
C SER A 62 3.26 -14.64 1.92
N HIS A 63 4.44 -14.67 2.55
CA HIS A 63 5.48 -15.64 2.19
C HIS A 63 4.98 -17.06 2.48
N GLN A 64 5.33 -18.02 1.63
CA GLN A 64 4.73 -19.37 1.64
C GLN A 64 5.12 -20.26 2.85
N SER A 65 6.26 -19.97 3.51
CA SER A 65 6.72 -20.69 4.71
C SER A 65 6.99 -19.79 5.93
N LYS A 66 6.95 -18.46 5.76
CA LYS A 66 7.21 -17.49 6.84
C LYS A 66 5.91 -16.80 7.22
N ILE A 67 4.91 -17.62 7.55
CA ILE A 67 3.53 -17.17 7.61
C ILE A 67 3.19 -16.72 9.02
N ALA A 68 2.71 -15.49 9.17
CA ALA A 68 2.23 -14.97 10.44
C ALA A 68 0.89 -15.63 10.83
N THR A 69 0.74 -15.99 12.10
CA THR A 69 -0.52 -16.53 12.65
C THR A 69 -1.64 -15.48 12.70
N LYS A 70 -1.26 -14.21 12.86
CA LYS A 70 -2.15 -13.06 12.99
C LYS A 70 -1.45 -11.78 12.53
N ILE A 71 -2.17 -10.93 11.80
CA ILE A 71 -1.72 -9.56 11.49
C ILE A 71 -2.83 -8.61 11.89
N GLU A 72 -2.54 -7.70 12.82
CA GLU A 72 -3.46 -6.64 13.21
C GLU A 72 -3.27 -5.41 12.33
N LEU A 73 -4.37 -4.73 12.02
CA LEU A 73 -4.40 -3.56 11.16
C LEU A 73 -4.79 -2.33 11.97
N TYR A 74 -4.04 -1.25 11.78
CA TYR A 74 -4.36 0.06 12.34
C TYR A 74 -4.29 1.10 11.24
N VAL A 75 -5.20 2.07 11.28
CA VAL A 75 -5.14 3.28 10.45
C VAL A 75 -4.63 4.44 11.30
N GLY A 76 -3.77 5.26 10.70
CA GLY A 76 -3.17 6.42 11.35
C GLY A 76 -3.55 7.72 10.64
N GLU A 77 -3.89 8.74 11.42
CA GLU A 77 -4.10 10.12 10.96
C GLU A 77 -3.05 11.05 11.59
N GLY A 78 -2.53 12.02 10.83
CA GLY A 78 -1.58 13.00 11.34
C GLY A 78 -0.50 13.38 10.31
N GLY A 79 0.46 14.20 10.73
CA GLY A 79 1.55 14.67 9.87
C GLY A 79 2.77 13.75 9.81
N SER A 80 2.93 12.82 10.74
CA SER A 80 4.05 11.89 10.79
C SER A 80 3.62 10.52 11.33
N TYR A 81 4.34 9.45 10.96
CA TYR A 81 4.04 8.09 11.39
C TYR A 81 4.17 7.93 12.92
N SER A 82 5.23 8.48 13.52
CA SER A 82 5.53 8.31 14.95
C SER A 82 4.51 8.99 15.87
N THR A 83 3.89 10.07 15.41
CA THR A 83 2.90 10.85 16.18
C THR A 83 1.48 10.69 15.67
N ALA A 84 1.24 9.75 14.75
CA ALA A 84 -0.09 9.54 14.19
C ALA A 84 -1.07 9.08 15.27
N ASN A 85 -2.31 9.53 15.17
CA ASN A 85 -3.41 9.01 15.96
C ASN A 85 -3.85 7.67 15.38
N TRP A 86 -3.62 6.59 16.11
CA TRP A 86 -3.84 5.22 15.66
C TRP A 86 -5.20 4.69 16.10
N LYS A 87 -5.98 4.20 15.13
CA LYS A 87 -7.20 3.45 15.36
C LYS A 87 -7.04 2.00 14.89
N ARG A 88 -7.29 1.06 15.79
CA ARG A 88 -7.32 -0.39 15.46
C ARG A 88 -8.53 -0.68 14.57
N LEU A 89 -8.29 -1.33 13.43
CA LEU A 89 -9.33 -1.75 12.49
C LEU A 89 -9.79 -3.18 12.75
N GLY A 90 -8.88 -4.04 13.22
CA GLY A 90 -9.13 -5.46 13.40
C GLY A 90 -7.88 -6.29 13.13
N TYR A 91 -8.07 -7.55 12.77
CA TYR A 91 -6.98 -8.45 12.42
C TYR A 91 -7.40 -9.43 11.33
N LEU A 92 -6.41 -10.02 10.67
CA LEU A 92 -6.56 -11.16 9.77
C LEU A 92 -5.70 -12.32 10.26
N SER A 93 -6.17 -13.53 9.96
CA SER A 93 -5.42 -14.77 10.15
C SER A 93 -5.18 -15.43 8.80
N LEU A 94 -4.01 -16.03 8.68
CA LEU A 94 -3.52 -16.74 7.49
C LEU A 94 -3.54 -18.25 7.79
N ALA A 95 -3.62 -19.06 6.75
CA ALA A 95 -3.47 -20.51 6.85
C ALA A 95 -2.01 -20.87 7.08
N ASP A 96 -1.74 -21.94 7.84
CA ASP A 96 -0.37 -22.45 8.05
C ASP A 96 0.28 -22.94 6.74
N ASN A 97 -0.53 -23.21 5.71
CA ASN A 97 -0.12 -23.62 4.38
C ASN A 97 0.52 -25.02 4.32
N SER A 98 0.31 -25.85 5.34
CA SER A 98 0.79 -27.23 5.39
C SER A 98 0.19 -28.12 4.30
N GLN A 99 -1.04 -27.82 3.87
CA GLN A 99 -1.73 -28.56 2.81
C GLN A 99 -1.06 -28.43 1.44
N SER A 100 -0.31 -27.36 1.19
CA SER A 100 0.41 -27.15 -0.08
C SER A 100 1.90 -27.49 0.02
N ASP A 101 2.32 -28.14 1.12
CA ASP A 101 3.73 -28.34 1.47
C ASP A 101 4.54 -27.02 1.41
N TYR A 102 3.90 -25.94 1.87
CA TYR A 102 4.46 -24.59 1.91
C TYR A 102 4.94 -24.06 0.55
N GLN A 103 4.38 -24.53 -0.56
CA GLN A 103 4.76 -24.11 -1.91
C GLN A 103 3.91 -22.93 -2.42
N ALA A 104 2.65 -22.84 -2.00
CA ALA A 104 1.74 -21.80 -2.48
C ALA A 104 1.83 -20.53 -1.63
N ARG A 105 1.75 -19.35 -2.25
CA ARG A 105 1.59 -18.08 -1.50
C ARG A 105 0.11 -17.81 -1.25
N GLU A 106 -0.28 -17.42 -0.04
CA GLU A 106 -1.65 -16.97 0.27
C GLU A 106 -1.80 -15.47 -0.01
N LEU A 107 -2.74 -15.10 -0.90
CA LEU A 107 -3.21 -13.72 -1.07
C LEU A 107 -4.47 -13.51 -0.22
N LYS A 108 -4.36 -12.78 0.89
CA LYS A 108 -5.49 -12.43 1.73
C LYS A 108 -6.02 -11.05 1.37
N SER A 109 -7.32 -10.95 1.10
CA SER A 109 -8.02 -9.68 0.94
C SER A 109 -8.92 -9.42 2.14
N VAL A 110 -8.84 -8.20 2.70
CA VAL A 110 -9.76 -7.73 3.73
C VAL A 110 -10.38 -6.41 3.30
N TYR A 111 -11.70 -6.31 3.49
CA TYR A 111 -12.45 -5.08 3.24
C TYR A 111 -12.50 -4.27 4.52
N ILE A 112 -12.19 -2.99 4.39
CA ILE A 112 -12.20 -2.01 5.47
C ILE A 112 -12.93 -0.77 4.98
N ASP A 113 -13.35 0.10 5.88
CA ASP A 113 -13.86 1.42 5.52
C ASP A 113 -13.33 2.44 6.51
N CYS A 114 -12.20 3.04 6.16
CA CYS A 114 -11.55 4.02 7.01
C CYS A 114 -10.78 5.05 6.19
N THR A 115 -10.69 6.26 6.71
CA THR A 115 -9.81 7.31 6.16
C THR A 115 -8.54 7.38 6.99
N GLY A 116 -7.41 7.65 6.34
CA GLY A 116 -6.14 7.85 7.02
C GLY A 116 -5.01 8.28 6.09
N ALA A 117 -3.87 8.59 6.70
CA ALA A 117 -2.60 8.86 6.02
C ALA A 117 -1.62 7.69 6.16
N PHE A 118 -1.83 6.79 7.13
CA PHE A 118 -0.95 5.67 7.40
C PHE A 118 -1.73 4.37 7.60
N LEU A 119 -1.10 3.25 7.25
CA LEU A 119 -1.51 1.91 7.64
C LEU A 119 -0.37 1.27 8.44
N LYS A 120 -0.70 0.67 9.58
CA LYS A 120 0.23 -0.12 10.39
C LYS A 120 -0.19 -1.57 10.38
N LEU A 121 0.77 -2.44 10.08
CA LEU A 121 0.67 -3.89 10.16
C LEU A 121 1.41 -4.35 11.42
N LEU A 122 0.71 -4.92 12.39
CA LEU A 122 1.32 -5.53 13.56
C LEU A 122 1.30 -7.05 13.39
N VAL A 123 2.45 -7.60 13.03
CA VAL A 123 2.66 -8.97 12.56
C VAL A 123 3.10 -9.85 13.73
N HIS A 124 2.25 -10.81 14.10
CA HIS A 124 2.49 -11.72 15.22
C HIS A 124 3.31 -12.94 14.80
N LYS A 125 3.65 -13.79 15.77
CA LYS A 125 4.44 -15.02 15.61
C LYS A 125 4.02 -15.86 14.40
N CYS A 126 4.99 -16.57 13.82
CA CYS A 126 4.77 -17.45 12.68
C CYS A 126 4.21 -18.82 13.05
N TYR A 127 3.65 -19.53 12.07
CA TYR A 127 3.48 -20.98 12.17
C TYR A 127 4.85 -21.67 12.07
N LEU A 128 5.13 -22.57 13.01
CA LEU A 128 6.38 -23.35 13.00
C LEU A 128 6.35 -24.38 11.88
N ASN A 129 7.43 -24.47 11.12
CA ASN A 129 7.61 -25.46 10.06
C ASN A 129 9.10 -25.66 9.76
N THR A 130 9.44 -26.72 9.04
CA THR A 130 10.81 -27.12 8.71
C THR A 130 11.51 -26.16 7.75
N HIS A 131 10.76 -25.35 6.98
CA HIS A 131 11.31 -24.38 6.03
C HIS A 131 11.59 -22.99 6.65
N ASN A 132 11.18 -22.77 7.91
CA ASN A 132 11.35 -21.51 8.62
C ASN A 132 12.09 -21.71 9.94
N ILE A 133 13.33 -22.20 9.84
CA ILE A 133 14.19 -22.52 10.99
C ILE A 133 14.55 -21.30 11.86
N TYR A 134 14.35 -20.09 11.34
CA TYR A 134 14.67 -18.83 12.04
C TYR A 134 13.45 -18.17 12.70
N ASN A 135 12.28 -18.81 12.65
CA ASN A 135 11.02 -18.29 13.20
C ASN A 135 10.70 -16.87 12.70
N GLN A 136 10.86 -16.64 11.40
CA GLN A 136 10.59 -15.35 10.78
C GLN A 136 9.14 -15.24 10.29
N VAL A 137 8.68 -14.00 10.10
CA VAL A 137 7.47 -13.68 9.33
C VAL A 137 7.85 -12.92 8.07
N GLY A 138 7.10 -13.12 6.98
CA GLY A 138 7.39 -12.50 5.70
C GLY A 138 6.14 -12.05 4.96
N ILE A 139 6.20 -10.84 4.42
CA ILE A 139 5.17 -10.25 3.56
C ILE A 139 5.80 -9.99 2.20
N VAL A 140 5.30 -10.66 1.16
CA VAL A 140 5.83 -10.54 -0.19
C VAL A 140 5.36 -9.24 -0.85
N ALA A 141 4.07 -8.92 -0.70
CA ALA A 141 3.49 -7.73 -1.29
C ALA A 141 2.27 -7.25 -0.49
N VAL A 142 2.05 -5.93 -0.52
CA VAL A 142 0.83 -5.28 -0.01
C VAL A 142 0.23 -4.44 -1.12
N ASN A 143 -1.08 -4.54 -1.33
CA ASN A 143 -1.84 -3.60 -2.15
C ASN A 143 -2.89 -2.91 -1.29
N LEU A 144 -2.95 -1.59 -1.39
CA LEU A 144 -3.98 -0.78 -0.76
C LEU A 144 -4.92 -0.27 -1.85
N LEU A 145 -6.22 -0.48 -1.69
CA LEU A 145 -7.22 -0.01 -2.63
C LEU A 145 -8.20 0.91 -1.91
N GLY A 146 -8.60 1.96 -2.61
CA GLY A 146 -9.44 3.01 -2.06
C GLY A 146 -9.53 4.20 -3.00
N ASP A 147 -9.81 5.36 -2.44
CA ASP A 147 -9.94 6.62 -3.17
C ASP A 147 -9.23 7.74 -2.39
N TYR A 148 -8.57 8.67 -3.09
CA TYR A 148 -7.89 9.81 -2.46
C TYR A 148 -8.91 10.80 -1.90
N VAL A 149 -8.67 11.30 -0.68
CA VAL A 149 -9.51 12.35 -0.09
C VAL A 149 -9.29 13.67 -0.83
N GLY A 150 -10.37 14.30 -1.28
CA GLY A 150 -10.35 15.63 -1.90
C GLY A 150 -9.69 15.72 -3.28
N GLY A 151 -9.54 14.61 -4.00
CA GLY A 151 -9.08 14.59 -5.40
C GLY A 151 -10.20 14.23 -6.37
N PRO A 152 -10.14 14.65 -7.65
CA PRO A 152 -11.09 14.19 -8.66
C PRO A 152 -10.95 12.67 -8.77
N SER A 153 -12.08 11.97 -8.68
CA SER A 153 -12.16 10.56 -9.02
C SER A 153 -11.54 10.37 -10.39
N SER A 154 -10.50 9.54 -10.48
CA SER A 154 -9.89 9.14 -11.75
C SER A 154 -10.98 8.60 -12.68
N GLY A 155 -11.47 9.45 -13.58
CA GLY A 155 -12.68 9.23 -14.35
C GLY A 155 -13.13 10.40 -15.24
N GLU A 156 -12.67 11.64 -15.02
CA GLU A 156 -12.97 12.75 -15.94
C GLU A 156 -11.75 13.65 -16.15
N VAL A 157 -10.98 13.37 -17.20
CA VAL A 157 -10.20 14.42 -17.87
C VAL A 157 -11.11 15.00 -18.94
N GLY A 158 -12.05 15.85 -18.50
CA GLY A 158 -12.75 16.75 -19.40
C GLY A 158 -11.73 17.75 -19.94
N VAL A 159 -11.23 17.50 -21.15
CA VAL A 159 -10.49 18.49 -21.91
C VAL A 159 -11.39 19.72 -22.03
N PRO A 160 -11.00 20.93 -21.59
CA PRO A 160 -11.82 22.10 -21.84
C PRO A 160 -11.89 22.30 -23.35
N ALA A 161 -13.10 22.16 -23.89
CA ALA A 161 -13.38 22.51 -25.28
C ALA A 161 -13.01 23.98 -25.48
N ALA A 162 -12.06 24.23 -26.37
CA ALA A 162 -11.74 25.58 -26.81
C ALA A 162 -13.03 26.24 -27.36
N PRO A 163 -13.34 27.49 -27.00
CA PRO A 163 -14.50 28.15 -27.57
C PRO A 163 -14.23 28.44 -29.05
N PHE A 164 -15.00 27.79 -29.92
CA PHE A 164 -15.21 28.23 -31.30
C PHE A 164 -16.35 29.24 -31.35
N GLY A 165 -16.10 30.35 -32.05
CA GLY A 165 -17.10 31.35 -32.46
C GLY A 165 -16.67 32.77 -32.03
N ALA A 166 -16.62 33.79 -32.87
CA ALA A 166 -17.19 33.95 -34.20
C ALA A 166 -16.54 35.11 -34.97
N VAL A 167 -16.87 35.11 -36.25
CA VAL A 167 -16.57 35.98 -37.40
C VAL A 167 -17.03 37.45 -37.27
N ASP A 168 -16.60 38.23 -38.27
CA ASP A 168 -16.93 39.61 -38.70
C ASP A 168 -16.13 40.75 -38.07
N GLY A 169 -15.60 41.71 -38.82
CA GLY A 169 -15.67 41.99 -40.26
C GLY A 169 -15.14 43.40 -40.53
N GLY A 170 -14.74 43.66 -41.78
CA GLY A 170 -14.80 44.99 -42.40
C GLY A 170 -13.67 46.00 -42.17
N GLY A 171 -13.02 46.39 -43.27
CA GLY A 171 -12.92 47.81 -43.62
C GLY A 171 -11.56 48.51 -43.52
N GLY A 172 -10.91 48.68 -44.68
CA GLY A 172 -10.66 50.01 -45.25
C GLY A 172 -9.37 50.77 -44.91
N GLY A 173 -8.57 51.02 -45.96
CA GLY A 173 -7.66 52.17 -46.15
C GLY A 173 -6.35 52.12 -45.36
N GLY A 174 -5.18 52.49 -45.87
CA GLY A 174 -4.78 53.16 -47.10
C GLY A 174 -3.40 53.80 -46.83
N LEU A 175 -2.57 53.88 -47.89
CA LEU A 175 -1.51 54.87 -48.12
C LEU A 175 -0.21 54.81 -47.27
N GLY A 176 0.91 54.66 -47.97
CA GLY A 176 1.98 55.66 -47.90
C GLY A 176 3.40 55.20 -47.53
N GLY A 177 4.28 55.13 -48.53
CA GLY A 177 5.61 55.74 -48.50
C GLY A 177 6.79 54.93 -47.95
N GLY A 178 7.82 54.78 -48.78
CA GLY A 178 9.16 54.32 -48.40
C GLY A 178 9.86 53.56 -49.50
#